data_AF-A0A480AKL1-F1
#
_entry.id   AF-A0A480AKL1-F1
#
_cell.length_a   1.000
_cell.length_b   1.000
_cell.length_c   1.000
_cell.angle_alpha   90.00
_cell.angle_beta   90.00
_cell.angle_gamma   90.00
#
_symmetry.space_group_name_H-M   'P 1'
#
loop_
_entity.id
_entity.type
_entity.pdbx_description
1 polymer ?
#
loop_
_entity_poly.entity_id
_entity_poly.type
_entity_poly.pdbx_seq_one_letter_code
_entity_poly.pdbx_strand_id
1 'polypeptide(L)'
;MDRFTRFRTLLLREWMQHRTGWLVLMALPSLVMLGLGLLDREAVQIGSVDAGELQTLPLVLQALVWTVATLALAGLLVALTLLAQLPGLARRDQQDRSIEFWRSLPVSHVQGVGATVLMHLLLLPAAALLAGLVGAQLVVLVTVVLHHGPLAWLQLPWGLLLPSYGLGALRLVLGLLLGVLWLSPLLLLTMAASAWLKRWAVPVVSAASLLGVYWLDARLPVPLVGPAFRRIGTEALYALVAPDLFDGPNRLAQSGLADAVAGLPMALLQDTGRVLAGAATPAFGLALAGGVLGFALLVLRRQRAV
;
A
#
# COMPACT_ATOMS: atom_id res chain seq x y z
N MET A 1 25.46 23.37 4.22
CA MET A 1 24.78 22.14 3.74
C MET A 1 23.43 22.53 3.15
N ASP A 2 23.14 22.14 1.90
CA ASP A 2 21.91 22.51 1.22
C ASP A 2 20.66 21.93 1.93
N ARG A 3 19.49 22.58 1.79
CA ARG A 3 18.18 22.11 2.27
C ARG A 3 17.87 20.70 1.76
N PHE A 4 18.22 20.39 0.51
CA PHE A 4 18.01 19.07 -0.06
C PHE A 4 18.86 17.98 0.63
N THR A 5 20.16 18.25 0.85
CA THR A 5 21.05 17.33 1.56
C THR A 5 20.54 17.01 2.96
N ARG A 6 20.08 18.03 3.71
CA ARG A 6 19.47 17.85 5.04
C ARG A 6 18.25 16.93 4.99
N PHE A 7 17.34 17.15 4.05
CA PHE A 7 16.13 16.33 3.93
C PHE A 7 16.48 14.88 3.59
N ARG A 8 17.43 14.65 2.68
CA ARG A 8 17.95 13.30 2.38
C ARG A 8 18.54 12.63 3.62
N THR A 9 19.27 13.34 4.46
CA THR A 9 19.79 12.81 5.74
C THR A 9 18.65 12.37 6.67
N LEU A 10 17.55 13.13 6.74
CA LEU A 10 16.38 12.74 7.53
C LEU A 10 15.70 11.48 6.97
N LEU A 11 15.58 11.35 5.65
CA LEU A 11 15.06 10.12 5.03
C LEU A 11 15.98 8.92 5.33
N LEU A 12 17.29 9.11 5.25
CA LEU A 12 18.26 8.07 5.60
C LEU A 12 18.16 7.67 7.07
N ARG A 13 17.94 8.62 7.97
CA ARG A 13 17.67 8.35 9.40
C ARG A 13 16.45 7.45 9.54
N GLU A 14 15.33 7.81 8.92
CA GLU A 14 14.09 7.02 9.00
C GLU A 14 14.30 5.60 8.44
N TRP A 15 15.05 5.45 7.34
CA TRP A 15 15.46 4.13 6.85
C TRP A 15 16.26 3.35 7.89
N MET A 16 17.36 3.92 8.41
CA MET A 16 18.25 3.20 9.32
C MET A 16 17.54 2.74 10.60
N GLN A 17 16.60 3.55 11.11
CA GLN A 17 15.86 3.23 12.33
C GLN A 17 14.87 2.07 12.15
N HIS A 18 14.27 1.93 10.96
CA HIS A 18 13.24 0.90 10.71
C HIS A 18 13.68 -0.18 9.73
N ARG A 19 14.97 -0.15 9.31
CA ARG A 19 15.54 -0.99 8.26
C ARG A 19 15.18 -2.46 8.41
N THR A 20 15.41 -3.04 9.60
CA THR A 20 15.21 -4.47 9.82
C THR A 20 13.75 -4.88 9.62
N GLY A 21 12.81 -4.11 10.20
CA GLY A 21 11.38 -4.40 10.06
C GLY A 21 10.93 -4.34 8.59
N TRP A 22 11.39 -3.33 7.85
CA TRP A 22 11.06 -3.20 6.43
C TRP A 22 11.74 -4.22 5.54
N LEU A 23 12.97 -4.64 5.83
CA LEU A 23 13.63 -5.73 5.10
C LEU A 23 12.90 -7.06 5.29
N VAL A 24 12.46 -7.35 6.52
CA VAL A 24 11.61 -8.53 6.78
C VAL A 24 10.32 -8.42 5.99
N LEU A 25 9.66 -7.25 5.99
CA LEU A 25 8.42 -7.04 5.25
C LEU A 25 8.60 -7.16 3.73
N MET A 26 9.75 -6.78 3.18
CA MET A 26 10.10 -6.93 1.77
C MET A 26 10.31 -8.41 1.38
N ALA A 27 10.89 -9.21 2.28
CA ALA A 27 11.23 -10.60 1.99
C ALA A 27 10.09 -11.59 2.32
N LEU A 28 9.36 -11.34 3.40
CA LEU A 28 8.40 -12.27 3.99
C LEU A 28 7.30 -12.74 3.01
N PRO A 29 6.64 -11.87 2.21
CA PRO A 29 5.62 -12.32 1.27
C PRO A 29 6.16 -13.38 0.31
N SER A 30 7.34 -13.14 -0.26
CA SER A 30 7.99 -14.03 -1.22
C SER A 30 8.42 -15.33 -0.56
N LEU A 31 8.96 -15.28 0.66
CA LEU A 31 9.35 -16.48 1.41
C LEU A 31 8.16 -17.36 1.78
N VAL A 32 7.05 -16.76 2.22
CA VAL A 32 5.81 -17.48 2.50
C VAL A 32 5.28 -18.14 1.23
N MET A 33 5.19 -17.39 0.13
CA MET A 33 4.67 -17.91 -1.14
C MET A 33 5.57 -18.97 -1.76
N LEU A 34 6.89 -18.84 -1.63
CA LEU A 34 7.85 -19.89 -1.99
C LEU A 34 7.63 -21.14 -1.13
N GLY A 35 7.49 -20.98 0.18
CA GLY A 35 7.18 -22.09 1.10
C GLY A 35 5.91 -22.82 0.69
N LEU A 36 4.84 -22.10 0.36
CA LEU A 36 3.60 -22.69 -0.14
C LEU A 36 3.82 -23.44 -1.46
N GLY A 37 4.51 -22.84 -2.43
CA GLY A 37 4.82 -23.48 -3.71
C GLY A 37 5.75 -24.70 -3.62
N LEU A 38 6.56 -24.83 -2.56
CA LEU A 38 7.40 -25.99 -2.30
C LEU A 38 6.66 -27.12 -1.57
N LEU A 39 5.69 -26.78 -0.73
CA LEU A 39 4.92 -27.73 0.08
C LEU A 39 3.67 -28.28 -0.63
N ASP A 40 3.38 -27.77 -1.84
CA ASP A 40 2.16 -28.01 -2.62
C ASP A 40 2.01 -29.43 -3.21
N ARG A 41 2.49 -30.46 -2.51
CA ARG A 41 2.33 -31.83 -2.99
C ARG A 41 0.99 -32.46 -2.63
N GLU A 42 0.32 -32.11 -1.52
CA GLU A 42 -0.94 -32.81 -1.16
C GLU A 42 -2.04 -32.06 -0.35
N ALA A 43 -1.88 -30.81 0.15
CA ALA A 43 -2.88 -30.34 1.15
C ALA A 43 -3.09 -28.81 1.36
N VAL A 44 -2.60 -27.91 0.51
CA VAL A 44 -2.79 -26.46 0.76
C VAL A 44 -3.99 -25.91 -0.01
N GLN A 45 -5.05 -25.57 0.72
CA GLN A 45 -6.20 -24.83 0.19
C GLN A 45 -5.94 -23.32 0.28
N ILE A 46 -6.01 -22.62 -0.86
CA ILE A 46 -5.97 -21.16 -0.91
C ILE A 46 -7.37 -20.66 -1.28
N GLY A 47 -8.19 -20.38 -0.26
CA GLY A 47 -9.59 -19.98 -0.48
C GLY A 47 -10.46 -21.17 -0.88
N SER A 48 -11.16 -21.07 -2.00
CA SER A 48 -12.00 -22.16 -2.56
C SER A 48 -11.31 -22.96 -3.67
N VAL A 49 -10.02 -22.71 -3.91
CA VAL A 49 -9.25 -23.34 -4.99
C VAL A 49 -8.18 -24.20 -4.34
N ASP A 50 -8.19 -25.49 -4.66
CA ASP A 50 -7.13 -26.41 -4.25
C ASP A 50 -5.86 -26.05 -5.03
N ALA A 51 -4.71 -25.98 -4.34
CA ALA A 51 -3.48 -25.58 -5.02
C ALA A 51 -3.02 -26.59 -6.10
N GLY A 52 -3.47 -27.85 -6.02
CA GLY A 52 -3.37 -28.81 -7.12
C GLY A 52 -4.14 -28.42 -8.40
N GLU A 53 -5.25 -27.67 -8.28
CA GLU A 53 -5.98 -27.16 -9.45
C GLU A 53 -5.21 -26.05 -10.17
N LEU A 54 -4.37 -25.28 -9.45
CA LEU A 54 -3.52 -24.25 -10.07
C LEU A 54 -2.55 -24.87 -11.09
N GLN A 55 -2.07 -26.08 -10.85
CA GLN A 55 -1.14 -26.78 -11.75
C GLN A 55 -1.78 -27.19 -13.07
N THR A 56 -3.12 -27.27 -13.12
CA THR A 56 -3.88 -27.57 -14.34
C THR A 56 -4.11 -26.33 -15.22
N LEU A 57 -3.89 -25.13 -14.66
CA LEU A 57 -4.04 -23.89 -15.41
C LEU A 57 -2.93 -23.72 -16.45
N PRO A 58 -3.18 -23.00 -17.55
CA PRO A 58 -2.12 -22.58 -18.46
C PRO A 58 -1.01 -21.82 -17.73
N LEU A 59 0.25 -22.09 -18.10
CA LEU A 59 1.44 -21.53 -17.43
C LEU A 59 1.39 -20.01 -17.21
N VAL A 60 0.80 -19.29 -18.17
CA VAL A 60 0.63 -17.84 -18.10
C VAL A 60 -0.30 -17.43 -16.95
N LEU A 61 -1.41 -18.14 -16.74
CA LEU A 61 -2.29 -17.88 -15.61
C LEU A 61 -1.63 -18.25 -14.29
N GLN A 62 -0.89 -19.37 -14.24
CA GLN A 62 -0.14 -19.73 -13.04
C GLN A 62 0.82 -18.59 -12.65
N ALA A 63 1.59 -18.08 -13.62
CA ALA A 63 2.51 -16.97 -13.39
C ALA A 63 1.80 -15.71 -12.88
N LEU A 64 0.66 -15.36 -13.46
CA LEU A 64 -0.15 -14.22 -13.03
C LEU A 64 -0.75 -14.41 -11.64
N VAL A 65 -1.29 -15.60 -11.34
CA VAL A 65 -1.89 -15.92 -10.03
C VAL A 65 -0.84 -15.84 -8.93
N TRP A 66 0.33 -16.46 -9.11
CA TRP A 66 1.43 -16.35 -8.15
C TRP A 66 1.86 -14.89 -7.96
N THR A 67 1.95 -14.13 -9.07
CA THR A 67 2.29 -12.69 -9.01
C THR A 67 1.28 -11.90 -8.18
N VAL A 68 -0.02 -12.05 -8.46
CA VAL A 68 -1.10 -11.34 -7.77
C VAL A 68 -1.19 -11.77 -6.30
N ALA A 69 -1.08 -13.06 -6.01
CA ALA A 69 -1.15 -13.59 -4.65
C ALA A 69 0.00 -13.08 -3.78
N THR A 70 1.24 -13.09 -4.28
CA THR A 70 2.40 -12.53 -3.56
C THR A 70 2.24 -11.03 -3.33
N LEU A 71 1.77 -10.26 -4.33
CA LEU A 71 1.53 -8.83 -4.19
C LEU A 71 0.39 -8.52 -3.22
N ALA A 72 -0.68 -9.31 -3.22
CA ALA A 72 -1.79 -9.16 -2.28
C ALA A 72 -1.32 -9.38 -0.83
N LEU A 73 -0.51 -10.42 -0.60
CA LEU A 73 0.09 -10.67 0.71
C LEU A 73 1.03 -9.53 1.12
N ALA A 74 1.88 -9.04 0.21
CA ALA A 74 2.75 -7.90 0.47
C ALA A 74 1.94 -6.64 0.84
N GLY A 75 0.90 -6.33 0.07
CA GLY A 75 0.00 -5.20 0.33
C GLY A 75 -0.72 -5.31 1.66
N LEU A 76 -1.21 -6.50 2.02
CA LEU A 76 -1.84 -6.76 3.31
C LEU A 76 -0.87 -6.50 4.46
N LEU A 77 0.34 -7.07 4.40
CA LEU A 77 1.33 -6.91 5.45
C LEU A 77 1.80 -5.44 5.57
N VAL A 78 1.93 -4.73 4.45
CA VAL A 78 2.20 -3.27 4.43
C VAL A 78 1.06 -2.53 5.13
N ALA A 79 -0.20 -2.79 4.78
CA ALA A 79 -1.35 -2.12 5.38
C ALA A 79 -1.41 -2.34 6.90
N LEU A 80 -1.23 -3.58 7.36
CA LEU A 80 -1.19 -3.92 8.79
C LEU A 80 -0.04 -3.20 9.51
N THR A 81 1.14 -3.15 8.88
CA THR A 81 2.31 -2.46 9.42
C THR A 81 2.05 -0.96 9.58
N LEU A 82 1.45 -0.32 8.58
CA LEU A 82 1.11 1.11 8.64
C LEU A 82 0.10 1.41 9.75
N LEU A 83 -0.97 0.60 9.86
CA LEU A 83 -1.98 0.77 10.91
C LEU A 83 -1.36 0.64 12.32
N ALA A 84 -0.42 -0.29 12.50
CA ALA A 84 0.24 -0.50 13.79
C ALA A 84 1.27 0.60 14.13
N GLN A 85 2.03 1.09 13.15
CA GLN A 85 3.20 1.95 13.40
C GLN A 85 2.89 3.44 13.38
N LEU A 86 2.01 3.91 12.50
CA LEU A 86 1.81 5.35 12.26
C LEU A 86 1.46 6.15 13.53
N PRO A 87 0.55 5.71 14.42
CA PRO A 87 0.26 6.42 15.66
C PRO A 87 1.50 6.65 16.53
N GLY A 88 2.43 5.70 16.55
CA GLY A 88 3.66 5.76 17.34
C GLY A 88 4.70 6.74 16.80
N LEU A 89 4.78 6.91 15.48
CA LEU A 89 5.83 7.71 14.84
C LEU A 89 5.75 9.19 15.21
N ALA A 90 4.56 9.74 15.41
CA ALA A 90 4.36 11.16 15.71
C ALA A 90 4.96 11.61 17.06
N ARG A 91 5.19 10.67 17.99
CA ARG A 91 5.69 10.95 19.34
C ARG A 91 7.10 10.41 19.59
N ARG A 92 7.67 9.62 18.67
CA ARG A 92 8.96 8.93 18.85
C ARG A 92 10.06 9.87 19.32
N ASP A 93 10.27 10.96 18.58
CA ASP A 93 11.35 11.92 18.84
C ASP A 93 11.21 12.60 20.24
N GLN A 94 10.00 12.64 20.81
CA GLN A 94 9.78 13.15 22.17
C GLN A 94 10.03 12.06 23.22
N GLN A 95 9.65 10.82 22.93
CA GLN A 95 9.80 9.69 23.85
C GLN A 95 11.27 9.33 24.08
N ASP A 96 12.10 9.40 23.04
CA ASP A 96 13.54 9.13 23.12
C ASP A 96 14.39 10.38 23.44
N ARG A 97 13.74 11.53 23.68
CA ARG A 97 14.35 12.86 23.85
C ARG A 97 15.28 13.29 22.71
N SER A 98 15.28 12.60 21.56
CA SER A 98 16.10 12.97 20.41
C SER A 98 15.67 14.31 19.80
N ILE A 99 14.46 14.78 20.11
CA ILE A 99 13.96 16.09 19.66
C ILE A 99 14.88 17.25 20.07
N GLU A 100 15.56 17.18 21.21
CA GLU A 100 16.51 18.22 21.67
C GLU A 100 17.71 18.30 20.73
N PHE A 101 18.27 17.15 20.35
CA PHE A 101 19.34 17.04 19.36
C PHE A 101 18.88 17.56 17.98
N TRP A 102 17.70 17.16 17.51
CA TRP A 102 17.22 17.62 16.18
C TRP A 102 16.95 19.13 16.12
N ARG A 103 16.72 19.77 17.27
CA ARG A 103 16.53 21.23 17.37
C ARG A 103 17.85 21.99 17.40
N SER A 104 18.95 21.40 17.87
CA SER A 104 20.26 22.03 17.77
C SER A 104 20.78 22.05 16.34
N LEU A 105 20.26 21.17 15.47
CA LEU A 105 20.55 21.18 14.05
C LEU A 105 19.69 22.21 13.30
N PRO A 106 20.20 22.80 12.21
CA PRO A 106 19.45 23.74 11.38
C PRO A 106 18.43 22.99 10.50
N VAL A 107 17.46 22.31 11.10
CA VAL A 107 16.42 21.53 10.42
C VAL A 107 15.06 22.06 10.82
N SER A 108 14.20 22.35 9.84
CA SER A 108 12.84 22.82 10.12
C SER A 108 11.93 21.69 10.61
N HIS A 109 10.92 22.02 11.44
CA HIS A 109 9.92 21.05 11.89
C HIS A 109 9.13 20.42 10.73
N VAL A 110 8.87 21.19 9.67
CA VAL A 110 8.24 20.73 8.43
C VAL A 110 9.08 19.64 7.76
N GLN A 111 10.39 19.84 7.63
CA GLN A 111 11.29 18.82 7.07
C GLN A 111 11.31 17.57 7.93
N GLY A 112 11.34 17.71 9.25
CA GLY A 112 11.33 16.57 10.17
C GLY A 112 10.07 15.72 10.06
N VAL A 113 8.87 16.35 10.11
CA VAL A 113 7.60 15.63 9.97
C VAL A 113 7.43 15.10 8.54
N GLY A 114 7.77 15.91 7.54
CA GLY A 114 7.69 15.56 6.12
C GLY A 114 8.54 14.35 5.77
N ALA A 115 9.75 14.25 6.32
CA ALA A 115 10.61 13.08 6.10
C ALA A 115 9.97 11.80 6.67
N THR A 116 9.44 11.85 7.90
CA THR A 116 8.78 10.70 8.52
C THR A 116 7.55 10.27 7.71
N VAL A 117 6.68 11.22 7.33
CA VAL A 117 5.46 10.96 6.55
C VAL A 117 5.79 10.40 5.17
N LEU A 118 6.68 11.05 4.42
CA LEU A 118 7.09 10.59 3.09
C LEU A 118 7.70 9.19 3.14
N MET A 119 8.56 8.94 4.13
CA MET A 119 9.25 7.66 4.23
C MET A 119 8.30 6.51 4.54
N HIS A 120 7.40 6.70 5.52
CA HIS A 120 6.54 5.61 6.00
C HIS A 120 5.26 5.45 5.21
N LEU A 121 4.73 6.51 4.57
CA LEU A 121 3.50 6.37 3.78
C LEU A 121 3.78 6.05 2.31
N LEU A 122 4.92 6.45 1.76
CA LEU A 122 5.20 6.29 0.32
C LEU A 122 6.44 5.44 0.05
N LEU A 123 7.62 5.89 0.47
CA LEU A 123 8.87 5.28 -0.01
C LEU A 123 9.04 3.83 0.45
N LEU A 124 8.81 3.54 1.72
CA LEU A 124 8.97 2.19 2.26
C LEU A 124 7.84 1.23 1.83
N PRO A 125 6.56 1.63 1.87
CA PRO A 125 5.49 0.85 1.24
C PRO A 125 5.75 0.55 -0.24
N ALA A 126 6.17 1.54 -1.03
CA ALA A 126 6.50 1.34 -2.45
C ALA A 126 7.64 0.34 -2.62
N ALA A 127 8.72 0.49 -1.84
CA ALA A 127 9.85 -0.43 -1.88
C ALA A 127 9.45 -1.86 -1.49
N ALA A 128 8.58 -2.03 -0.48
CA ALA A 128 8.05 -3.33 -0.08
C ALA A 128 7.19 -3.98 -1.17
N LEU A 129 6.32 -3.21 -1.82
CA LEU A 129 5.48 -3.69 -2.92
C LEU A 129 6.31 -4.05 -4.16
N LEU A 130 7.31 -3.25 -4.51
CA LEU A 130 8.23 -3.55 -5.62
C LEU A 130 9.12 -4.76 -5.32
N ALA A 131 9.59 -4.90 -4.08
CA ALA A 131 10.30 -6.11 -3.65
C ALA A 131 9.39 -7.34 -3.71
N GLY A 132 8.12 -7.20 -3.34
CA GLY A 132 7.09 -8.23 -3.50
C GLY A 132 6.89 -8.61 -4.97
N LEU A 133 6.84 -7.66 -5.90
CA LEU A 133 6.75 -7.94 -7.34
C LEU A 133 7.95 -8.74 -7.84
N VAL A 134 9.18 -8.30 -7.49
CA VAL A 134 10.42 -9.00 -7.87
C VAL A 134 10.46 -10.40 -7.26
N GLY A 135 10.11 -10.51 -5.98
CA GLY A 135 10.06 -11.79 -5.27
C GLY A 135 8.98 -12.71 -5.82
N ALA A 136 7.87 -12.19 -6.32
CA ALA A 136 6.86 -12.99 -6.99
C ALA A 136 7.40 -13.62 -8.29
N GLN A 137 8.29 -12.95 -9.02
CA GLN A 137 8.94 -13.57 -10.18
C GLN A 137 9.86 -14.73 -9.78
N LEU A 138 10.48 -14.67 -8.60
CA LEU A 138 11.21 -15.81 -8.04
C LEU A 138 10.27 -16.94 -7.65
N VAL A 139 9.10 -16.64 -7.07
CA VAL A 139 8.05 -17.63 -6.80
C VAL A 139 7.63 -18.32 -8.10
N VAL A 140 7.32 -17.55 -9.14
CA VAL A 140 6.94 -18.07 -10.47
C VAL A 140 8.05 -18.94 -11.06
N LEU A 141 9.30 -18.48 -11.02
CA LEU A 141 10.44 -19.27 -11.50
C LEU A 141 10.53 -20.61 -10.77
N VAL A 142 10.57 -20.59 -9.44
CA VAL A 142 10.74 -21.80 -8.63
C VAL A 142 9.57 -22.77 -8.84
N THR A 143 8.33 -22.27 -8.77
CA THR A 143 7.14 -23.11 -8.93
C THR A 143 7.04 -23.71 -10.32
N VAL A 144 7.22 -22.92 -11.38
CA VAL A 144 7.16 -23.44 -12.76
C VAL A 144 8.28 -24.43 -13.04
N VAL A 145 9.52 -24.14 -12.62
CA VAL A 145 10.66 -25.04 -12.85
C VAL A 145 10.49 -26.36 -12.10
N LEU A 146 9.98 -26.32 -10.86
CA LEU A 146 9.78 -27.53 -10.07
C LEU A 146 8.68 -28.44 -10.61
N HIS A 147 7.60 -27.88 -11.17
CA HIS A 147 6.43 -28.66 -11.62
C HIS A 147 6.44 -29.00 -13.10
N HIS A 148 7.03 -28.13 -13.94
CA HIS A 148 7.01 -28.26 -15.41
C HIS A 148 8.41 -28.32 -16.04
N GLY A 149 9.47 -28.20 -15.23
CA GLY A 149 10.85 -28.22 -15.69
C GLY A 149 11.37 -26.85 -16.18
N PRO A 150 12.69 -26.70 -16.37
CA PRO A 150 13.32 -25.42 -16.71
C PRO A 150 12.90 -24.87 -18.07
N LEU A 151 12.58 -25.73 -19.03
CA LEU A 151 12.18 -25.31 -20.38
C LEU A 151 10.81 -24.62 -20.38
N ALA A 152 9.89 -25.03 -19.50
CA ALA A 152 8.55 -24.44 -19.40
C ALA A 152 8.59 -22.96 -19.02
N TRP A 153 9.55 -22.56 -18.18
CA TRP A 153 9.74 -21.15 -17.81
C TRP A 153 10.18 -20.30 -19.00
N LEU A 154 11.04 -20.84 -19.88
CA LEU A 154 11.45 -20.16 -21.11
C LEU A 154 10.32 -20.04 -22.14
N GLN A 155 9.31 -20.89 -22.05
CA GLN A 155 8.13 -20.88 -22.94
C GLN A 155 7.06 -19.88 -22.51
N LEU A 156 7.18 -19.25 -21.33
CA LEU A 156 6.28 -18.17 -20.95
C LEU A 156 6.35 -17.03 -22.00
N PRO A 157 5.22 -16.39 -22.33
CA PRO A 157 5.16 -15.32 -23.31
C PRO A 157 5.72 -14.02 -22.71
N TRP A 158 7.02 -13.97 -22.47
CA TRP A 158 7.72 -12.85 -21.84
C TRP A 158 7.48 -11.52 -22.56
N GLY A 159 7.31 -11.55 -23.89
CA GLY A 159 6.96 -10.37 -24.68
C GLY A 159 5.61 -9.75 -24.29
N LEU A 160 4.66 -10.53 -23.78
CA LEU A 160 3.38 -10.05 -23.25
C LEU A 160 3.45 -9.74 -21.75
N LEU A 161 4.18 -10.55 -20.99
CA LEU A 161 4.26 -10.43 -19.53
C LEU A 161 5.10 -9.21 -19.08
N LEU A 162 6.26 -8.97 -19.70
CA LEU A 162 7.16 -7.88 -19.28
C LEU A 162 6.52 -6.48 -19.37
N PRO A 163 5.85 -6.09 -20.48
CA PRO A 163 5.13 -4.82 -20.53
C PRO A 163 4.02 -4.74 -19.47
N SER A 164 3.30 -5.83 -19.23
CA SER A 164 2.25 -5.91 -18.22
C SER A 164 2.80 -5.72 -16.80
N TYR A 165 3.94 -6.31 -16.47
CA TYR A 165 4.61 -6.10 -15.19
C TYR A 165 5.15 -4.68 -15.04
N GLY A 166 5.73 -4.10 -16.10
CA GLY A 166 6.23 -2.72 -16.07
C GLY A 166 5.10 -1.71 -15.84
N LEU A 167 4.01 -1.81 -16.60
CA LEU A 167 2.83 -0.96 -16.43
C LEU A 167 2.13 -1.24 -15.09
N GLY A 168 2.05 -2.50 -14.67
CA GLY A 168 1.51 -2.90 -13.38
C GLY A 168 2.29 -2.28 -12.22
N ALA A 169 3.62 -2.26 -12.28
CA ALA A 169 4.47 -1.63 -11.28
C ALA A 169 4.27 -0.11 -11.22
N LEU A 170 4.23 0.56 -12.36
CA LEU A 170 3.93 2.00 -12.43
C LEU A 170 2.55 2.32 -11.86
N ARG A 171 1.55 1.53 -12.26
CA ARG A 171 0.17 1.64 -11.78
C ARG A 171 0.08 1.41 -10.27
N LEU A 172 0.83 0.45 -9.73
CA LEU A 172 0.87 0.15 -8.30
C LEU A 172 1.48 1.30 -7.49
N VAL A 173 2.59 1.90 -7.97
CA VAL A 173 3.22 3.06 -7.31
C VAL A 173 2.31 4.29 -7.36
N LEU A 174 1.69 4.57 -8.51
CA LEU A 174 0.71 5.65 -8.62
C LEU A 174 -0.51 5.40 -7.72
N GLY A 175 -0.99 4.16 -7.69
CA GLY A 175 -2.10 3.74 -6.86
C GLY A 175 -1.83 3.91 -5.38
N LEU A 176 -0.63 3.56 -4.93
CA LEU A 176 -0.15 3.82 -3.58
C LEU A 176 -0.14 5.31 -3.27
N LEU A 177 0.42 6.14 -4.16
CA LEU A 177 0.44 7.59 -3.99
C LEU A 177 -0.97 8.15 -3.82
N LEU A 178 -1.88 7.83 -4.74
CA LEU A 178 -3.24 8.35 -4.72
C LEU A 178 -4.05 7.78 -3.55
N GLY A 179 -3.87 6.49 -3.22
CA GLY A 179 -4.49 5.86 -2.06
C GLY A 179 -4.06 6.52 -0.75
N VAL A 180 -2.77 6.82 -0.59
CA VAL A 180 -2.24 7.58 0.56
C VAL A 180 -2.82 8.98 0.60
N LEU A 181 -2.96 9.67 -0.53
CA LEU A 181 -3.55 11.01 -0.57
C LEU A 181 -5.04 10.99 -0.20
N TRP A 182 -5.81 10.02 -0.69
CA TRP A 182 -7.19 9.80 -0.27
C TRP A 182 -7.31 9.51 1.23
N LEU A 183 -6.44 8.65 1.77
CA LEU A 183 -6.42 8.29 3.20
C LEU A 183 -5.73 9.33 4.10
N SER A 184 -5.02 10.30 3.52
CA SER A 184 -4.24 11.29 4.26
C SER A 184 -5.00 12.01 5.38
N PRO A 185 -6.29 12.42 5.27
CA PRO A 185 -7.00 12.99 6.39
C PRO A 185 -7.08 12.02 7.57
N LEU A 186 -7.40 10.75 7.33
CA LEU A 186 -7.52 9.75 8.38
C LEU A 186 -6.16 9.42 9.01
N LEU A 187 -5.16 9.18 8.17
CA LEU A 187 -3.81 8.81 8.61
C LEU A 187 -3.17 9.95 9.41
N LEU A 188 -3.17 11.17 8.86
CA LEU A 188 -2.48 12.31 9.45
C LEU A 188 -3.23 12.89 10.64
N LEU A 189 -4.57 12.89 10.66
CA LEU A 189 -5.34 13.30 11.85
C LEU A 189 -5.20 12.30 12.99
N THR A 190 -5.08 11.00 12.70
CA THR A 190 -4.82 9.98 13.74
C THR A 190 -3.40 10.11 14.29
N MET A 191 -2.40 10.32 13.44
CA MET A 191 -1.02 10.61 13.87
C MET A 191 -0.97 11.88 14.72
N ALA A 192 -1.65 12.94 14.26
CA ALA A 192 -1.84 14.18 14.98
C ALA A 192 -2.41 13.88 16.37
N ALA A 193 -3.61 13.30 16.46
CA ALA A 193 -4.25 12.93 17.72
C ALA A 193 -3.32 12.13 18.64
N SER A 194 -2.51 11.23 18.10
CA SER A 194 -1.51 10.43 18.83
C SER A 194 -0.40 11.26 19.47
N ALA A 195 -0.03 12.39 18.87
CA ALA A 195 0.93 13.33 19.44
C ALA A 195 0.37 14.15 20.63
N TRP A 196 -0.96 14.24 20.79
CA TRP A 196 -1.60 14.89 21.96
C TRP A 196 -2.09 13.87 23.00
N LEU A 197 -2.85 12.88 22.55
CA LEU A 197 -3.59 11.93 23.41
C LEU A 197 -2.78 10.66 23.74
N LYS A 198 -1.56 10.52 23.18
CA LYS A 198 -0.66 9.38 23.42
C LYS A 198 -1.37 8.06 23.09
N ARG A 199 -1.48 7.14 24.07
CA ARG A 199 -2.12 5.82 23.89
C ARG A 199 -3.64 5.89 23.69
N TRP A 200 -4.28 7.00 24.05
CA TRP A 200 -5.73 7.17 23.93
C TRP A 200 -6.17 7.64 22.54
N ALA A 201 -5.24 8.03 21.68
CA ALA A 201 -5.58 8.58 20.38
C ALA A 201 -6.38 7.63 19.50
N VAL A 202 -5.95 6.38 19.34
CA VAL A 202 -6.67 5.40 18.51
C VAL A 202 -8.07 5.14 19.08
N PRO A 203 -8.25 4.82 20.39
CA PRO A 203 -9.59 4.70 20.97
C PRO A 203 -10.48 5.94 20.77
N VAL A 204 -9.94 7.14 21.00
CA VAL A 204 -10.71 8.39 20.90
C VAL A 204 -11.08 8.71 19.46
N VAL A 205 -10.15 8.57 18.51
CA VAL A 205 -10.42 8.79 17.08
C VAL A 205 -11.44 7.78 16.57
N SER A 206 -11.32 6.50 16.96
CA SER A 206 -12.30 5.47 16.60
C SER A 206 -13.67 5.77 17.20
N ALA A 207 -13.75 6.12 18.48
CA ALA A 207 -15.01 6.48 19.13
C ALA A 207 -15.64 7.73 18.50
N ALA A 208 -14.86 8.78 18.23
CA ALA A 208 -15.34 9.99 17.57
C ALA A 208 -15.84 9.71 16.14
N SER A 209 -15.14 8.85 15.39
CA SER A 209 -15.57 8.44 14.05
C SER A 209 -16.88 7.65 14.10
N LEU A 210 -17.00 6.69 15.02
CA LEU A 210 -18.23 5.92 15.20
C LEU A 210 -19.40 6.79 15.65
N LEU A 211 -19.19 7.70 16.60
CA LEU A 211 -20.20 8.66 17.03
C LEU A 211 -20.61 9.57 15.87
N GLY A 212 -19.67 10.07 15.07
CA GLY A 212 -19.98 10.83 13.86
C GLY A 212 -20.88 10.05 12.89
N VAL A 213 -20.55 8.79 12.60
CA VAL A 213 -21.33 7.96 11.68
C VAL A 213 -22.71 7.60 12.24
N TYR A 214 -22.82 7.18 13.50
CA TYR A 214 -24.10 6.67 14.03
C TYR A 214 -25.00 7.76 14.62
N TRP A 215 -24.44 8.79 15.25
CA TRP A 215 -25.20 9.79 16.01
C TRP A 215 -25.44 11.07 15.21
N LEU A 216 -24.43 11.54 14.44
CA LEU A 216 -24.54 12.78 13.66
C LEU A 216 -25.34 12.56 12.38
N ASP A 217 -25.01 11.52 11.59
CA ASP A 217 -25.77 11.23 10.36
C ASP A 217 -27.24 10.93 10.61
N ALA A 218 -27.60 10.33 11.76
CA ALA A 218 -28.98 10.09 12.14
C ALA A 218 -29.77 11.38 12.47
N ARG A 219 -29.09 12.49 12.76
CA ARG A 219 -29.70 13.79 13.06
C ARG A 219 -29.68 14.78 11.90
N LEU A 220 -28.81 14.56 10.92
CA LEU A 220 -28.72 15.43 9.76
C LEU A 220 -29.82 15.06 8.74
N PRO A 221 -30.44 16.04 8.07
CA PRO A 221 -31.38 15.75 6.96
C PRO A 221 -30.73 14.96 5.83
N VAL A 222 -29.41 15.12 5.65
CA VAL A 222 -28.60 14.39 4.67
C VAL A 222 -27.39 13.83 5.42
N PRO A 223 -27.14 12.49 5.38
CA PRO A 223 -25.97 11.90 6.03
C PRO A 223 -24.70 12.37 5.32
N LEU A 224 -23.69 12.78 6.10
CA LEU A 224 -22.44 13.36 5.57
C LEU A 224 -21.23 12.53 5.95
N VAL A 225 -21.16 12.04 7.19
CA VAL A 225 -19.96 11.45 7.77
C VAL A 225 -19.71 10.06 7.20
N GLY A 226 -20.68 9.14 7.33
CA GLY A 226 -20.60 7.78 6.81
C GLY A 226 -20.32 7.73 5.31
N PRO A 227 -21.06 8.48 4.46
CA PRO A 227 -20.78 8.56 3.03
C PRO A 227 -19.37 9.10 2.72
N ALA A 228 -18.87 10.10 3.47
CA ALA A 228 -17.53 10.63 3.27
C ALA A 228 -16.44 9.58 3.61
N PHE A 229 -16.55 8.89 4.75
CA PHE A 229 -15.64 7.80 5.13
C PHE A 229 -15.66 6.66 4.11
N ARG A 230 -16.85 6.24 3.68
CA ARG A 230 -17.01 5.20 2.66
C ARG A 230 -16.34 5.61 1.37
N ARG A 231 -16.58 6.84 0.91
CA ARG A 231 -15.97 7.35 -0.32
C ARG A 231 -14.44 7.38 -0.21
N ILE A 232 -13.88 7.93 0.87
CA ILE A 232 -12.43 7.95 1.09
C ILE A 232 -11.85 6.54 1.05
N GLY A 233 -12.48 5.58 1.74
CA GLY A 233 -12.04 4.19 1.77
C GLY A 233 -12.14 3.50 0.40
N THR A 234 -13.27 3.66 -0.30
CA THR A 234 -13.50 3.08 -1.62
C THR A 234 -12.55 3.64 -2.66
N GLU A 235 -12.37 4.95 -2.72
CA GLU A 235 -11.47 5.59 -3.68
C GLU A 235 -10.00 5.26 -3.39
N ALA A 236 -9.62 5.16 -2.12
CA ALA A 236 -8.28 4.69 -1.75
C ALA A 236 -8.04 3.24 -2.16
N LEU A 237 -9.04 2.37 -1.96
CA LEU A 237 -8.97 0.97 -2.37
C LEU A 237 -8.92 0.85 -3.89
N TYR A 238 -9.73 1.61 -4.63
CA TYR A 238 -9.71 1.65 -6.10
C TYR A 238 -8.44 2.31 -6.66
N ALA A 239 -7.81 3.19 -5.91
CA ALA A 239 -6.48 3.66 -6.24
C ALA A 239 -5.47 2.51 -6.11
N LEU A 240 -5.53 1.70 -5.06
CA LEU A 240 -4.55 0.61 -4.83
C LEU A 240 -4.79 -0.63 -5.70
N VAL A 241 -6.05 -1.00 -5.91
CA VAL A 241 -6.49 -2.20 -6.61
C VAL A 241 -7.25 -1.79 -7.86
N ALA A 242 -7.09 -2.54 -8.95
CA ALA A 242 -7.86 -2.37 -10.17
C ALA A 242 -9.01 -3.40 -10.21
N PRO A 243 -10.14 -3.16 -9.51
CA PRO A 243 -11.21 -4.15 -9.37
C PRO A 243 -11.78 -4.57 -10.71
N ASP A 244 -11.90 -3.62 -11.65
CA ASP A 244 -12.49 -3.84 -12.97
C ASP A 244 -11.60 -4.71 -13.88
N LEU A 245 -10.31 -4.90 -13.53
CA LEU A 245 -9.42 -5.83 -14.24
C LEU A 245 -9.66 -7.28 -13.82
N PHE A 246 -10.30 -7.51 -12.68
CA PHE A 246 -10.52 -8.81 -12.10
C PHE A 246 -12.00 -8.99 -11.76
N ASP A 247 -12.85 -9.01 -12.79
CA ASP A 247 -14.29 -9.33 -12.70
C ASP A 247 -14.55 -10.83 -12.36
N GLY A 248 -13.66 -11.43 -11.57
CA GLY A 248 -13.72 -12.82 -11.14
C GLY A 248 -13.42 -13.84 -12.24
N PRO A 249 -13.38 -15.13 -11.87
CA PRO A 249 -13.09 -16.23 -12.80
C PRO A 249 -14.07 -16.33 -13.98
N ASN A 250 -15.27 -15.75 -13.85
CA ASN A 250 -16.34 -15.86 -14.84
C ASN A 250 -16.06 -15.13 -16.16
N ARG A 251 -15.25 -14.06 -16.17
CA ARG A 251 -14.85 -13.37 -17.41
C ARG A 251 -13.72 -14.09 -18.16
N LEU A 252 -12.78 -14.69 -17.41
CA LEU A 252 -11.71 -15.51 -17.98
C LEU A 252 -12.23 -16.77 -18.69
N ALA A 253 -13.44 -17.22 -18.33
CA ALA A 253 -14.13 -18.31 -19.03
C ALA A 253 -14.78 -17.88 -20.36
N GLN A 254 -15.02 -16.59 -20.58
CA GLN A 254 -15.75 -16.08 -21.76
C GLN A 254 -14.85 -15.48 -22.85
N SER A 255 -13.71 -14.88 -22.49
CA SER A 255 -12.69 -14.42 -23.44
C SER A 255 -11.57 -15.45 -23.55
N GLY A 256 -11.07 -15.70 -24.76
CA GLY A 256 -9.84 -16.47 -24.95
C GLY A 256 -8.74 -15.94 -24.03
N LEU A 257 -8.13 -16.82 -23.24
CA LEU A 257 -7.15 -16.46 -22.21
C LEU A 257 -5.95 -15.70 -22.78
N ALA A 258 -5.55 -16.05 -24.01
CA ALA A 258 -4.51 -15.33 -24.75
C ALA A 258 -4.90 -13.87 -25.03
N ASP A 259 -6.16 -13.62 -25.42
CA ASP A 259 -6.67 -12.28 -25.70
C ASP A 259 -6.78 -11.46 -24.42
N ALA A 260 -7.20 -12.08 -23.31
CA ALA A 260 -7.27 -11.43 -22.01
C ALA A 260 -5.88 -10.97 -21.55
N VAL A 261 -4.85 -11.83 -21.67
CA VAL A 261 -3.47 -11.48 -21.31
C VAL A 261 -2.90 -10.40 -22.26
N ALA A 262 -3.17 -10.51 -23.56
CA ALA A 262 -2.73 -9.51 -24.54
C ALA A 262 -3.35 -8.13 -24.31
N GLY A 263 -4.58 -8.07 -23.77
CA GLY A 263 -5.28 -6.83 -23.42
C GLY A 263 -4.83 -6.17 -22.12
N LEU A 264 -4.09 -6.86 -21.23
CA LEU A 264 -3.70 -6.36 -19.91
C LEU A 264 -2.98 -4.99 -19.94
N PRO A 265 -2.00 -4.73 -20.83
CA PRO A 265 -1.34 -3.43 -20.90
C PRO A 265 -2.32 -2.27 -21.14
N MET A 266 -3.23 -2.43 -22.09
CA MET A 266 -4.22 -1.39 -22.41
C MET A 266 -5.20 -1.19 -21.25
N ALA A 267 -5.63 -2.29 -20.63
CA ALA A 267 -6.54 -2.25 -19.50
C ALA A 267 -5.90 -1.53 -18.28
N LEU A 268 -4.60 -1.75 -18.01
CA LEU A 268 -3.84 -1.03 -16.98
C LEU A 268 -3.73 0.48 -17.28
N LEU A 269 -3.56 0.87 -18.54
CA LEU A 269 -3.54 2.28 -18.95
C LEU A 269 -4.91 2.94 -18.78
N GLN A 270 -5.99 2.25 -19.14
CA GLN A 270 -7.35 2.73 -18.94
C GLN A 270 -7.67 2.90 -17.45
N ASP A 271 -7.31 1.92 -16.62
CA ASP A 271 -7.48 2.02 -15.17
C ASP A 271 -6.65 3.15 -14.57
N THR A 272 -5.42 3.37 -15.06
CA THR A 272 -4.60 4.53 -14.70
C THR A 272 -5.35 5.84 -14.95
N GLY A 273 -5.95 5.99 -16.14
CA GLY A 273 -6.74 7.17 -16.50
C GLY A 273 -7.95 7.36 -15.59
N ARG A 274 -8.66 6.27 -15.27
CA ARG A 274 -9.82 6.27 -14.34
C ARG A 274 -9.43 6.77 -12.96
N VAL A 275 -8.32 6.27 -12.40
CA VAL A 275 -7.87 6.62 -11.05
C VAL A 275 -7.39 8.08 -10.99
N LEU A 276 -6.71 8.54 -12.04
CA LEU A 276 -6.35 9.97 -12.17
C LEU A 276 -7.58 10.87 -12.27
N ALA A 277 -8.64 10.44 -12.96
CA ALA A 277 -9.90 11.19 -13.02
C ALA A 277 -10.56 11.30 -11.63
N GLY A 278 -10.42 10.28 -10.77
CA GLY A 278 -10.87 10.33 -9.38
C GLY A 278 -10.22 11.46 -8.57
N ALA A 279 -8.95 11.78 -8.86
CA ALA A 279 -8.22 12.88 -8.24
C ALA A 279 -8.71 14.28 -8.69
N ALA A 280 -9.45 14.37 -9.81
CA ALA A 280 -10.04 15.63 -10.28
C ALA A 280 -11.38 15.98 -9.59
N THR A 281 -11.84 15.16 -8.63
CA THR A 281 -13.13 15.37 -7.97
C THR A 281 -13.04 16.38 -6.81
N PRO A 282 -14.11 17.14 -6.52
CA PRO A 282 -14.15 18.03 -5.35
C PRO A 282 -13.92 17.29 -4.02
N ALA A 283 -14.37 16.03 -3.94
CA ALA A 283 -14.16 15.19 -2.76
C ALA A 283 -12.68 14.91 -2.51
N PHE A 284 -11.88 14.71 -3.56
CA PHE A 284 -10.43 14.58 -3.42
C PHE A 284 -9.80 15.86 -2.87
N GLY A 285 -10.24 17.03 -3.36
CA GLY A 285 -9.79 18.32 -2.83
C GLY A 285 -10.09 18.49 -1.34
N LEU A 286 -11.27 18.07 -0.88
CA LEU A 286 -11.63 18.07 0.55
C LEU A 286 -10.78 17.07 1.36
N ALA A 287 -10.53 15.88 0.83
CA ALA A 287 -9.66 14.90 1.46
C ALA A 287 -8.23 15.46 1.64
N LEU A 288 -7.67 16.07 0.59
CA LEU A 288 -6.37 16.74 0.64
C LEU A 288 -6.35 17.88 1.67
N ALA A 289 -7.39 18.70 1.73
CA ALA A 289 -7.47 19.78 2.73
C ALA A 289 -7.43 19.21 4.16
N GLY A 290 -8.13 18.11 4.42
CA GLY A 290 -8.06 17.39 5.70
C GLY A 290 -6.67 16.82 6.00
N GLY A 291 -6.00 16.25 4.99
CA GLY A 291 -4.62 15.79 5.09
C GLY A 291 -3.64 16.93 5.42
N VAL A 292 -3.75 18.07 4.74
CA VAL A 292 -2.96 19.28 5.00
C VAL A 292 -3.18 19.78 6.42
N LEU A 293 -4.43 19.78 6.90
CA LEU A 293 -4.74 20.13 8.29
C LEU A 293 -4.05 19.17 9.28
N GLY A 294 -4.14 17.86 9.06
CA GLY A 294 -3.47 16.85 9.88
C GLY A 294 -1.95 17.03 9.92
N PHE A 295 -1.34 17.31 8.76
CA PHE A 295 0.09 17.61 8.67
C PHE A 295 0.47 18.89 9.41
N ALA A 296 -0.30 19.98 9.23
CA ALA A 296 -0.08 21.25 9.91
C ALA A 296 -0.17 21.09 11.43
N LEU A 297 -1.13 20.29 11.90
CA LEU A 297 -1.30 19.94 13.31
C LEU A 297 -0.06 19.19 13.84
N LEU A 298 0.46 18.19 13.12
CA LEU A 298 1.69 17.50 13.51
C LEU A 298 2.88 18.45 13.65
N VAL A 299 3.05 19.38 12.69
CA VAL A 299 4.12 20.39 12.73
C VAL A 299 3.93 21.32 13.94
N LEU A 300 2.72 21.83 14.17
CA LEU A 300 2.38 22.68 15.30
C LEU A 300 2.68 21.97 16.63
N ARG A 301 2.30 20.69 16.77
CA ARG A 301 2.57 19.91 17.98
C ARG A 301 4.06 19.75 18.21
N ARG A 302 4.82 19.45 17.16
CA ARG A 302 6.28 19.33 17.25
C ARG A 302 6.95 20.63 17.67
N GLN A 303 6.44 21.78 17.21
CA GLN A 303 6.92 23.11 17.61
C GLN A 303 6.65 23.42 19.09
N ARG A 304 5.53 22.92 19.64
CA ARG A 304 5.08 23.18 21.02
C ARG A 304 5.57 22.18 22.06
N ALA A 305 6.22 21.09 21.67
CA ALA A 305 6.69 20.05 22.59
C ALA A 305 7.98 20.46 23.35
N VAL A 306 8.03 21.73 23.74
CA VAL A 306 9.13 22.44 24.39
C VAL A 306 8.74 22.69 25.83
#